data_AF-A0A4Q5QPK1-F1
#
_entry.id   AF-A0A4Q5QPK1-F1
#
_cell.length_a   1.000
_cell.length_b   1.000
_cell.length_c   1.000
_cell.angle_alpha   90.00
_cell.angle_beta   90.00
_cell.angle_gamma   90.00
#
_symmetry.space_group_name_H-M   'P 1'
#
loop_
_entity.id
_entity.type
_entity.pdbx_description
1 polymer ?
#
loop_
_entity_poly.entity_id
_entity_poly.type
_entity_poly.pdbx_seq_one_letter_code
_entity_poly.pdbx_strand_id
1 'polypeptide(L)'
;MMILPFFKLLSLLALAGPAQVPHEPVPPVPAAISRALPAGYAVLAATQGDLNRDATPDWLVVLHRPNEAKTSDVIDHPTKRPLLVFVGGAGGTYTLAARADNAVYCVDCGGMMGDPFMGLAIKKGYFTVEHYGGSAQRCPRSAPP
;
A
#
# COMPACT_ATOMS: atom_id res chain seq x y z
N MET A 1 31.68 -59.21 16.57
CA MET A 1 31.34 -58.21 17.60
C MET A 1 30.98 -56.92 16.87
N MET A 2 29.68 -56.74 16.65
CA MET A 2 29.02 -55.76 15.77
C MET A 2 28.49 -54.63 16.66
N ILE A 3 28.90 -53.38 16.49
CA ILE A 3 28.13 -52.22 17.00
C ILE A 3 28.42 -51.00 16.10
N LEU A 4 27.49 -50.70 15.17
CA LEU A 4 27.43 -49.40 14.49
C LEU A 4 26.71 -48.39 15.41
N PRO A 5 27.18 -47.14 15.57
CA PRO A 5 26.48 -46.16 16.37
C PRO A 5 25.31 -45.54 15.59
N PHE A 6 24.19 -45.45 16.30
CA PHE A 6 22.93 -44.82 15.95
C PHE A 6 23.11 -43.43 15.29
N PHE A 7 22.74 -43.34 14.01
CA PHE A 7 22.50 -42.07 13.33
C PHE A 7 21.20 -41.46 13.88
N LYS A 8 21.29 -40.54 14.84
CA LYS A 8 20.13 -39.75 15.28
C LYS A 8 19.73 -38.79 14.16
N LEU A 9 18.64 -39.11 13.47
CA LEU A 9 17.96 -38.24 12.52
C LEU A 9 17.26 -37.11 13.30
N LEU A 10 17.95 -35.99 13.49
CA LEU A 10 17.38 -34.78 14.07
C LEU A 10 16.56 -34.07 12.98
N SER A 11 15.24 -34.26 13.01
CA SER A 11 14.32 -33.61 12.07
C SER A 11 14.23 -32.11 12.40
N LEU A 12 14.71 -31.27 11.48
CA LEU A 12 14.70 -29.82 11.58
C LEU A 12 13.30 -29.32 11.19
N LEU A 13 12.45 -29.01 12.18
CA LEU A 13 11.15 -28.39 11.94
C LEU A 13 11.39 -26.91 11.60
N ALA A 14 11.36 -26.56 10.32
CA ALA A 14 11.46 -25.18 9.86
C ALA A 14 10.19 -24.41 10.25
N LEU A 15 10.31 -23.46 11.19
CA LEU A 15 9.28 -22.47 11.47
C LEU A 15 9.15 -21.56 10.24
N ALA A 16 8.12 -21.79 9.42
CA ALA A 16 7.71 -20.83 8.41
C ALA A 16 7.12 -19.61 9.11
N GLY A 17 7.86 -18.49 9.14
CA GLY A 17 7.34 -17.20 9.56
C GLY A 17 6.21 -16.72 8.63
N PRO A 18 5.36 -15.75 9.06
CA PRO A 18 4.30 -15.23 8.21
C PRO A 18 4.92 -14.63 6.94
N ALA A 19 4.52 -15.17 5.78
CA ALA A 19 4.91 -14.65 4.48
C ALA A 19 4.31 -13.25 4.31
N GLN A 20 5.16 -12.23 4.38
CA GLN A 20 4.77 -10.89 3.94
C GLN A 20 4.44 -11.00 2.44
N VAL A 21 3.24 -10.55 2.05
CA VAL A 21 2.81 -10.53 0.65
C VAL A 21 3.85 -9.73 -0.13
N PRO A 22 4.48 -10.30 -1.18
CA PRO A 22 5.42 -9.56 -2.01
C PRO A 22 4.75 -8.28 -2.50
N HIS A 23 5.37 -7.13 -2.22
CA HIS A 23 4.95 -5.89 -2.86
C HIS A 23 5.22 -6.05 -4.35
N GLU A 24 4.16 -6.13 -5.15
CA GLU A 24 4.26 -6.15 -6.61
C GLU A 24 5.06 -4.93 -7.06
N PRO A 25 5.98 -5.07 -8.04
CA PRO A 25 6.73 -3.95 -8.56
C PRO A 25 5.77 -2.87 -9.07
N VAL A 26 6.02 -1.63 -8.64
CA VAL A 26 5.19 -0.48 -9.00
C VAL A 26 5.20 -0.33 -10.53
N PRO A 27 4.02 -0.33 -11.20
CA PRO A 27 3.96 -0.13 -12.64
C PRO A 27 4.50 1.25 -13.01
N PRO A 28 5.16 1.39 -14.18
CA PRO A 28 5.68 2.68 -14.62
C PRO A 28 4.54 3.68 -14.83
N VAL A 29 4.58 4.77 -14.06
CA VAL A 29 3.59 5.84 -14.12
C VAL A 29 3.88 6.76 -15.33
N PRO A 30 2.86 7.21 -16.08
CA PRO A 30 3.02 8.12 -17.21
C PRO A 30 3.83 9.38 -16.87
N ALA A 31 4.70 9.82 -17.77
CA ALA A 31 5.57 10.99 -17.56
C ALA A 31 4.79 12.29 -17.26
N ALA A 32 3.57 12.43 -17.78
CA ALA A 32 2.67 13.54 -17.45
C ALA A 32 2.33 13.57 -15.96
N ILE A 33 2.01 12.41 -15.36
CA ILE A 33 1.72 12.28 -13.94
C ILE A 33 3.00 12.47 -13.12
N SER A 34 4.11 11.82 -13.51
CA SER A 34 5.39 11.93 -12.79
C SER A 34 5.88 13.37 -12.64
N ARG A 35 5.64 14.23 -13.64
CA ARG A 35 5.97 15.67 -13.58
C ARG A 35 5.03 16.49 -12.69
N ALA A 36 3.82 16.01 -12.43
CA ALA A 36 2.85 16.66 -11.57
C ALA A 36 3.02 16.30 -10.08
N LEU A 37 3.89 15.34 -9.75
CA LEU A 37 4.10 14.91 -8.37
C LEU A 37 4.80 16.00 -7.56
N PRO A 38 4.40 16.19 -6.28
CA PRO A 38 5.06 17.13 -5.39
C PRO A 38 6.51 16.72 -5.13
N ALA A 39 7.40 17.71 -5.03
CA ALA A 39 8.81 17.49 -4.74
C ALA A 39 9.03 16.78 -3.39
N GLY A 40 10.03 15.90 -3.35
CA GLY A 40 10.39 15.15 -2.13
C GLY A 40 9.46 13.98 -1.80
N TYR A 41 8.58 13.59 -2.71
CA TYR A 41 7.80 12.36 -2.65
C TYR A 41 8.28 11.35 -3.71
N ALA A 42 8.12 10.06 -3.41
CA ALA A 42 8.28 8.96 -4.35
C ALA A 42 6.96 8.18 -4.46
N VAL A 43 6.79 7.43 -5.55
CA VAL A 43 5.61 6.58 -5.75
C VAL A 43 5.76 5.31 -4.92
N LEU A 44 4.84 5.10 -3.99
CA LEU A 44 4.77 3.88 -3.17
C LEU A 44 4.03 2.76 -3.91
N ALA A 45 2.90 3.12 -4.52
CA ALA A 45 2.08 2.20 -5.30
C ALA A 45 1.33 2.98 -6.37
N ALA A 46 1.07 2.32 -7.50
CA ALA A 46 0.25 2.87 -8.55
C ALA A 46 -0.60 1.76 -9.17
N THR A 47 -1.82 2.10 -9.55
CA THR A 47 -2.69 1.21 -10.33
C THR A 47 -3.48 2.04 -11.33
N GLN A 48 -3.83 1.41 -12.45
CA GLN A 48 -4.62 2.02 -13.51
C GLN A 48 -5.92 1.25 -13.72
N GLY A 49 -6.94 1.96 -14.20
CA GLY A 49 -8.25 1.37 -14.46
C GLY A 49 -9.23 2.41 -14.95
N ASP A 50 -10.48 2.00 -15.10
CA ASP A 50 -11.54 2.89 -15.57
C ASP A 50 -12.42 3.30 -14.36
N LEU A 51 -12.18 4.49 -13.83
CA LEU A 51 -12.84 5.01 -12.63
C LEU A 51 -14.08 5.81 -12.98
N ASN A 52 -14.06 6.58 -14.06
CA ASN A 52 -15.18 7.41 -14.51
C ASN A 52 -16.06 6.76 -15.60
N ARG A 53 -15.69 5.56 -16.08
CA ARG A 53 -16.42 4.77 -17.10
C ARG A 53 -16.40 5.40 -18.49
N ASP A 54 -15.33 6.11 -18.83
CA ASP A 54 -15.15 6.71 -20.17
C ASP A 54 -14.21 5.90 -21.09
N ALA A 55 -13.77 4.72 -20.64
CA ALA A 55 -12.82 3.84 -21.32
C ALA A 55 -11.40 4.41 -21.51
N THR A 56 -11.10 5.57 -20.91
CA THR A 56 -9.75 6.13 -20.80
C THR A 56 -9.12 5.62 -19.50
N PRO A 57 -7.85 5.17 -19.52
CA PRO A 57 -7.19 4.76 -18.28
C PRO A 57 -7.01 5.93 -17.30
N ASP A 58 -7.62 5.79 -16.13
CA ASP A 58 -7.40 6.61 -14.95
C ASP A 58 -6.29 6.01 -14.08
N TRP A 59 -5.66 6.84 -13.26
CA TRP A 59 -4.57 6.41 -12.38
C TRP A 59 -4.84 6.75 -10.92
N LEU A 60 -4.57 5.77 -10.06
CA LEU A 60 -4.38 6.00 -8.63
C LEU A 60 -2.90 5.90 -8.31
N VAL A 61 -2.39 6.89 -7.60
CA VAL A 61 -0.99 6.98 -7.22
C VAL A 61 -0.89 7.27 -5.73
N VAL A 62 -0.29 6.36 -4.98
CA VAL A 62 0.09 6.58 -3.60
C VAL A 62 1.50 7.13 -3.56
N LEU A 63 1.68 8.20 -2.82
CA LEU A 63 2.97 8.82 -2.57
C LEU A 63 3.45 8.54 -1.16
N HIS A 64 4.77 8.45 -1.02
CA HIS A 64 5.43 8.32 0.27
C HIS A 64 6.70 9.18 0.34
N ARG A 65 7.18 9.46 1.55
CA ARG A 65 8.49 10.10 1.73
C ARG A 65 9.56 9.00 1.76
N PRO A 66 10.66 9.11 1.00
CA PRO A 66 11.70 8.08 0.98
C PRO A 66 12.31 7.74 2.36
N ASN A 67 12.25 8.68 3.31
CA ASN A 67 12.77 8.54 4.67
C ASN A 67 11.69 8.31 5.74
N GLU A 68 10.42 8.09 5.35
CA GLU A 68 9.31 8.00 6.32
C GLU A 68 9.50 6.90 7.36
N ALA A 69 10.13 5.78 7.00
CA ALA A 69 10.40 4.69 7.94
C ALA A 69 11.31 5.11 9.12
N LYS A 70 12.00 6.25 9.02
CA LYS A 70 12.84 6.82 10.07
C LYS A 70 12.29 8.09 10.70
N THR A 71 11.39 8.80 9.99
CA THR A 71 10.90 10.13 10.40
C THR A 71 9.45 10.14 10.83
N SER A 72 8.68 9.11 10.49
CA SER A 72 7.30 8.97 10.95
C SER A 72 7.27 8.61 12.42
N ASP A 73 6.38 9.27 13.15
CA ASP A 73 6.04 8.93 14.52
C ASP A 73 4.51 8.83 14.63
N VAL A 74 4.00 7.61 14.80
CA VAL A 74 2.56 7.35 14.86
C VAL A 74 1.80 8.15 15.93
N ILE A 75 2.47 8.60 17.01
CA ILE A 75 1.84 9.32 18.12
C ILE A 75 1.86 10.82 17.87
N ASP A 76 3.04 11.38 17.63
CA ASP A 76 3.24 12.83 17.61
C ASP A 76 3.22 13.41 16.20
N HIS A 77 3.76 12.68 15.22
CA HIS A 77 3.92 13.18 13.85
C HIS A 77 3.86 12.08 12.79
N PRO A 78 2.66 11.50 12.53
CA PRO A 78 2.53 10.46 11.53
C PRO A 78 2.79 11.05 10.14
N THR A 79 3.76 10.48 9.42
CA THR A 79 4.06 10.91 8.05
C THR A 79 2.92 10.50 7.13
N LYS A 80 2.29 11.49 6.50
CA LYS A 80 1.15 11.27 5.61
C LYS A 80 1.58 10.69 4.28
N ARG A 81 0.75 9.79 3.75
CA ARG A 81 0.86 9.19 2.42
C ARG A 81 -0.28 9.67 1.52
N PRO A 82 -0.07 10.70 0.69
CA PRO A 82 -1.10 11.21 -0.21
C PRO A 82 -1.52 10.15 -1.23
N LEU A 83 -2.83 9.91 -1.32
CA LEU A 83 -3.45 9.26 -2.47
C LEU A 83 -3.87 10.33 -3.47
N LEU A 84 -3.40 10.20 -4.70
CA LEU A 84 -3.76 11.05 -5.83
C LEU A 84 -4.62 10.27 -6.83
N VAL A 85 -5.70 10.89 -7.28
CA VAL A 85 -6.60 10.36 -8.31
C VAL A 85 -6.44 11.20 -9.56
N PHE A 86 -5.90 10.61 -10.62
CA PHE A 86 -5.74 11.23 -11.92
C PHE A 86 -6.78 10.67 -12.88
N VAL A 87 -7.54 11.55 -13.50
CA VAL A 87 -8.48 11.19 -14.57
C VAL A 87 -7.79 11.39 -15.91
N GLY A 88 -7.87 10.36 -16.75
CA GLY A 88 -7.35 10.36 -18.10
C GLY A 88 -8.17 11.29 -19.01
N GLY A 89 -7.50 11.98 -19.91
CA GLY A 89 -8.12 12.84 -20.91
C GLY A 89 -7.60 12.55 -22.31
N ALA A 90 -8.21 13.20 -23.30
CA ALA A 90 -7.80 13.07 -24.70
C ALA A 90 -6.30 13.36 -24.89
N GLY A 91 -5.66 12.64 -25.81
CA GLY A 91 -4.25 12.86 -26.16
C GLY A 91 -3.25 12.46 -25.06
N GLY A 92 -3.64 11.61 -24.11
CA GLY A 92 -2.75 11.17 -23.03
C GLY A 92 -2.51 12.23 -21.96
N THR A 93 -3.46 13.17 -21.83
CA THR A 93 -3.46 14.16 -20.76
C THR A 93 -4.03 13.55 -19.47
N TYR A 94 -3.60 14.07 -18.32
CA TYR A 94 -4.09 13.62 -17.02
C TYR A 94 -4.40 14.83 -16.15
N THR A 95 -5.56 14.81 -15.50
CA THR A 95 -5.98 15.88 -14.58
C THR A 95 -6.08 15.31 -13.17
N LEU A 96 -5.52 16.02 -12.18
CA LEU A 96 -5.69 15.65 -10.78
C LEU A 96 -7.13 15.93 -10.35
N ALA A 97 -7.94 14.88 -10.23
CA ALA A 97 -9.36 14.98 -9.89
C ALA A 97 -9.58 15.03 -8.37
N ALA A 98 -8.77 14.30 -7.60
CA ALA A 98 -8.87 14.29 -6.15
C ALA A 98 -7.52 13.99 -5.49
N ARG A 99 -7.38 14.45 -4.25
CA ARG A 99 -6.25 14.15 -3.37
C ARG A 99 -6.78 13.84 -1.97
N ALA A 100 -6.32 12.75 -1.38
CA ALA A 100 -6.65 12.37 -0.02
C ALA A 100 -5.36 12.06 0.77
N ASP A 101 -5.02 12.91 1.73
CA ASP A 101 -3.79 12.75 2.53
C ASP A 101 -3.93 11.77 3.71
N ASN A 102 -5.15 11.31 4.01
CA ASN A 102 -5.44 10.40 5.12
C ASN A 102 -6.06 9.06 4.66
N ALA A 103 -6.23 8.85 3.35
CA ALA A 103 -6.82 7.62 2.83
C ALA A 103 -5.85 6.44 2.91
N VAL A 104 -4.54 6.71 2.91
CA VAL A 104 -3.48 5.72 3.11
C VAL A 104 -2.81 5.97 4.45
N TYR A 105 -2.69 4.92 5.25
CA TYR A 105 -2.07 4.99 6.57
C TYR A 105 -0.56 5.18 6.50
N CYS A 106 -0.01 5.80 7.55
CA CYS A 106 1.42 5.99 7.72
C CYS A 106 2.17 4.64 7.83
N VAL A 107 3.47 4.66 7.54
CA VAL A 107 4.35 3.47 7.53
C VAL A 107 4.37 2.69 8.85
N ASP A 108 4.07 3.36 9.96
CA ASP A 108 4.12 2.84 11.32
C ASP A 108 2.73 2.78 11.98
N CYS A 109 1.66 3.00 11.20
CA CYS A 109 0.28 3.02 11.68
C CYS A 109 -0.34 1.62 11.89
N GLY A 110 0.35 0.52 11.54
CA GLY A 110 -0.17 -0.85 11.65
C GLY A 110 0.10 -1.54 13.00
N GLY A 111 0.63 -0.81 13.99
CA GLY A 111 0.93 -1.32 15.32
C GLY A 111 2.01 -2.40 15.28
N MET A 112 1.79 -3.53 15.95
CA MET A 112 2.78 -4.63 15.99
C MET A 112 3.08 -5.25 14.61
N MET A 113 2.18 -5.07 13.63
CA MET A 113 2.36 -5.62 12.28
C MET A 113 3.21 -4.72 11.36
N GLY A 114 3.55 -3.50 11.78
CA GLY A 114 4.36 -2.57 11.00
C GLY A 114 3.53 -1.78 9.99
N ASP A 115 3.96 -1.76 8.72
CA ASP A 115 3.29 -1.01 7.65
C ASP A 115 1.93 -1.65 7.30
N PRO A 116 0.81 -0.95 7.54
CA PRO A 116 -0.50 -1.49 7.28
C PRO A 116 -0.87 -1.46 5.80
N PHE A 117 -0.20 -0.68 4.93
CA PHE A 117 -0.63 -0.54 3.54
C PHE A 117 -0.38 -1.84 2.74
N MET A 118 -1.43 -2.36 2.09
CA MET A 118 -1.36 -3.59 1.31
C MET A 118 -1.42 -3.35 -0.20
N GLY A 119 -2.23 -2.39 -0.65
CA GLY A 119 -2.35 -2.13 -2.08
C GLY A 119 -3.55 -1.29 -2.49
N LEU A 120 -3.66 -1.13 -3.81
CA LEU A 120 -4.75 -0.43 -4.47
C LEU A 120 -5.42 -1.34 -5.49
N ALA A 121 -6.74 -1.21 -5.63
CA ALA A 121 -7.46 -1.81 -6.75
C ALA A 121 -8.51 -0.85 -7.30
N ILE A 122 -8.69 -0.84 -8.62
CA ILE A 122 -9.78 -0.15 -9.30
C ILE A 122 -10.72 -1.21 -9.85
N LYS A 123 -12.02 -1.09 -9.55
CA LYS A 123 -13.05 -2.03 -9.99
C LYS A 123 -14.30 -1.26 -10.41
N LYS A 124 -14.70 -1.38 -11.67
CA LYS A 124 -16.03 -0.96 -12.20
C LYS A 124 -16.50 0.43 -11.73
N GLY A 125 -15.63 1.44 -11.76
CA GLY A 125 -15.97 2.81 -11.38
C GLY A 125 -15.89 3.13 -9.88
N TYR A 126 -15.22 2.30 -9.09
CA TYR A 126 -14.78 2.63 -7.74
C TYR A 126 -13.37 2.09 -7.52
N PHE A 127 -12.76 2.50 -6.42
CA PHE A 127 -11.47 1.96 -6.01
C PHE A 127 -11.45 1.57 -4.54
N THR A 128 -10.51 0.70 -4.20
CA THR A 128 -10.24 0.27 -2.84
C THR A 128 -8.79 0.56 -2.49
N VAL A 129 -8.60 0.99 -1.24
CA VAL A 129 -7.29 1.09 -0.60
C VAL A 129 -7.28 0.04 0.50
N GLU A 130 -6.41 -0.95 0.35
CA GLU A 130 -6.36 -2.09 1.25
C GLU A 130 -5.29 -1.87 2.30
N HIS A 131 -5.67 -2.11 3.56
CA HIS A 131 -4.76 -2.06 4.69
C HIS A 131 -4.92 -3.32 5.53
N TYR A 132 -3.82 -3.87 6.02
CA TYR A 132 -3.86 -4.81 7.11
C TYR A 132 -4.24 -4.07 8.39
N GLY A 133 -5.28 -4.54 9.06
CA GLY A 133 -5.79 -3.89 10.26
C GLY A 133 -6.75 -4.78 11.01
N GLY A 134 -6.64 -4.75 12.34
CA GLY A 134 -7.48 -5.53 13.23
C GLY A 134 -6.77 -5.74 14.57
N SER A 135 -7.37 -5.25 15.65
CA SER A 135 -7.13 -5.80 16.98
C SER A 135 -8.28 -6.74 17.31
N ALA A 136 -8.09 -7.70 18.22
CA ALA A 136 -9.15 -8.60 18.71
C ALA A 136 -10.31 -7.86 19.41
N GLN A 137 -10.29 -6.53 19.48
CA GLN A 137 -11.32 -5.71 20.06
C GLN A 137 -12.16 -5.05 18.97
N ARG A 138 -13.44 -5.44 18.95
CA ARG A 138 -14.52 -4.88 18.12
C ARG A 138 -14.47 -3.36 18.15
N CYS A 139 -14.51 -2.72 16.98
CA CYS A 139 -14.72 -1.28 16.86
C CYS A 139 -16.19 -1.03 16.49
N PRO A 140 -17.13 -0.86 17.46
CA PRO A 140 -18.45 -0.38 17.14
C PRO A 140 -18.36 1.15 16.98
N ARG A 141 -18.28 1.64 15.75
CA ARG A 141 -18.74 3.00 15.47
C ARG A 141 -20.00 2.91 14.64
N SER A 142 -21.14 2.81 15.34
CA SER A 142 -22.40 3.30 14.80
C SER A 142 -22.33 4.83 14.84
N ALA A 143 -22.36 5.49 13.68
CA ALA A 143 -22.67 6.91 13.63
C ALA A 143 -24.14 7.09 14.03
N PRO A 144 -24.47 7.94 15.02
CA PRO A 144 -25.86 8.35 15.25
C PRO A 144 -26.37 9.20 14.06
N PRO A 145 -27.70 9.28 13.87
CA PRO A 145 -28.35 9.85 12.68
C PRO A 145 -28.07 11.35 12.47
#